data_AF-A0A9D2L4R8-F1
#
_entry.id   AF-A0A9D2L4R8-F1
#
_cell.length_a   1.000
_cell.length_b   1.000
_cell.length_c   1.000
_cell.angle_alpha   90.00
_cell.angle_beta   90.00
_cell.angle_gamma   90.00
#
_symmetry.space_group_name_H-M   'P 1'
#
loop_
_entity.id
_entity.type
_entity.pdbx_description
1 polymer ?
#
loop_
_entity_poly.entity_id
_entity_poly.type
_entity_poly.pdbx_seq_one_letter_code
_entity_poly.pdbx_strand_id
1 'polypeptide(L)'
;MKIKAEYKVREMAGEHIVVMQGRYGADMTKVIALNETSLWLWNQLQGRDFDADEVCNLLLSRYEVAPEVARRDAKAWIERLETCNLVEK
;
A
#
# COMPACT_ATOMS: atom_id res chain seq x y z
N MET A 1 -6.20 -10.33 3.82
CA MET A 1 -5.07 -9.53 4.34
C MET A 1 -5.56 -8.12 4.63
N LYS A 2 -4.89 -7.41 5.53
CA LYS A 2 -5.31 -6.09 6.00
C LYS A 2 -4.12 -5.19 6.24
N ILE A 3 -4.25 -3.90 5.92
CA ILE A 3 -3.24 -2.89 6.26
C ILE A 3 -3.22 -2.71 7.78
N LYS A 4 -2.06 -2.84 8.41
CA LYS A 4 -1.91 -2.70 9.86
C LYS A 4 -2.33 -1.29 10.30
N ALA A 5 -3.21 -1.22 11.29
CA ALA A 5 -3.80 0.04 11.75
C ALA A 5 -2.77 1.01 12.38
N GLU A 6 -1.61 0.51 12.79
CA GLU A 6 -0.51 1.34 13.32
C GLU A 6 0.12 2.25 12.26
N TYR A 7 0.03 1.89 10.97
CA TYR A 7 0.61 2.67 9.89
C TYR A 7 -0.37 3.71 9.38
N LYS A 8 0.12 4.95 9.28
CA LYS A 8 -0.61 6.09 8.74
C LYS A 8 0.21 6.75 7.65
N VAL A 9 -0.47 7.14 6.58
CA VAL A 9 0.09 7.99 5.55
C VAL A 9 0.18 9.42 6.10
N ARG A 10 1.31 10.07 5.85
CA ARG A 10 1.55 11.48 6.14
C ARG A 10 1.98 12.18 4.87
N GLU A 11 1.52 13.40 4.68
CA GLU A 11 2.00 14.26 3.60
C GLU A 11 3.25 15.03 4.10
N MET A 12 4.33 14.99 3.33
CA MET A 12 5.54 15.78 3.55
C MET A 12 6.04 16.32 2.21
N ALA A 13 6.16 17.64 2.08
CA ALA A 13 6.63 18.31 0.86
C ALA A 13 5.86 17.91 -0.43
N GLY A 14 4.57 17.62 -0.31
CA GLY A 14 3.73 17.17 -1.44
C GLY A 14 3.85 15.68 -1.76
N GLU A 15 4.71 14.94 -1.05
CA GLU A 15 4.82 13.48 -1.16
C GLU A 15 4.02 12.79 -0.05
N HIS A 16 3.44 11.63 -0.38
CA HIS A 16 2.69 10.82 0.57
C HIS A 16 3.59 9.71 1.10
N ILE A 17 3.87 9.71 2.38
CA ILE A 17 4.81 8.77 2.99
C ILE A 17 4.19 7.96 4.12
N VAL A 18 4.56 6.69 4.21
CA VAL A 18 4.30 5.85 5.38
C VAL A 18 5.57 5.79 6.22
N VAL A 19 5.47 6.19 7.48
CA VAL A 19 6.59 6.21 8.41
C VAL A 19 6.49 4.98 9.31
N MET A 20 7.46 4.07 9.18
CA MET A 20 7.62 2.94 10.09
C MET A 20 8.68 3.33 11.12
N GLN A 21 8.23 3.66 12.32
CA GLN A 21 9.13 3.94 13.43
C GLN A 21 9.79 2.63 13.88
N GLY A 22 11.12 2.58 13.83
CA GLY A 22 11.88 1.51 14.46
C GLY A 22 11.61 1.49 15.97
N ARG A 23 11.59 0.31 16.58
CA ARG A 23 11.57 0.22 18.05
C ARG A 23 12.99 0.52 18.54
N TYR A 24 13.11 1.43 19.50
CA TYR A 24 14.33 1.85 20.22
C TYR A 24 15.63 1.05 19.98
N GLY A 25 16.67 1.77 19.49
CA GLY A 25 18.06 1.28 19.41
C GLY A 25 18.43 0.76 18.01
N ALA A 26 19.23 1.51 17.27
CA ALA A 26 19.78 1.17 15.94
C ALA A 26 18.79 0.81 14.80
N ASP A 27 17.50 0.62 15.09
CA ASP A 27 16.46 0.41 14.07
C ASP A 27 16.19 1.71 13.31
N MET A 28 16.70 1.78 12.08
CA MET A 28 16.50 2.90 11.17
C MET A 28 15.01 3.09 10.87
N THR A 29 14.52 4.33 11.00
CA THR A 29 13.20 4.73 10.51
C THR A 29 13.09 4.41 9.02
N LYS A 30 12.16 3.53 8.65
CA LYS A 30 11.89 3.25 7.25
C LYS A 30 10.76 4.16 6.77
N VAL A 31 11.01 4.86 5.68
CA VAL A 31 10.04 5.72 5.02
C VAL A 31 9.71 5.10 3.67
N ILE A 32 8.41 4.94 3.39
CA ILE A 32 7.93 4.44 2.10
C ILE A 32 7.14 5.55 1.45
N ALA A 33 7.64 6.06 0.33
CA ALA A 33 6.91 6.99 -0.51
C ALA A 33 5.86 6.23 -1.33
N LEU A 34 4.62 6.70 -1.30
CA LEU A 34 3.51 6.24 -2.09
C LEU A 34 3.33 7.19 -3.27
N ASN A 35 3.29 6.63 -4.48
CA ASN A 35 2.78 7.36 -5.63
C ASN A 35 1.25 7.55 -5.51
N GLU A 36 0.67 8.37 -6.39
CA GLU A 36 -0.76 8.69 -6.36
C GLU A 36 -1.66 7.45 -6.42
N THR A 37 -1.30 6.47 -7.25
CA THR A 37 -2.04 5.20 -7.38
C THR A 37 -2.00 4.40 -6.07
N SER A 38 -0.82 4.29 -5.46
CA SER A 38 -0.64 3.53 -4.21
C SER A 38 -1.32 4.22 -3.03
N LEU A 39 -1.28 5.55 -2.97
CA LEU A 39 -2.04 6.33 -2.00
C LEU A 39 -3.54 6.08 -2.15
N TRP A 40 -4.05 6.13 -3.38
CA TRP A 40 -5.46 5.91 -3.63
C TRP A 40 -5.90 4.51 -3.20
N LEU A 41 -5.14 3.47 -3.58
CA LEU A 41 -5.38 2.09 -3.14
C LEU A 41 -5.36 1.97 -1.62
N TRP A 42 -4.35 2.56 -0.97
CA TRP A 42 -4.25 2.58 0.49
C TRP A 42 -5.50 3.17 1.13
N ASN A 43 -5.97 4.31 0.64
CA ASN A 43 -7.16 4.98 1.19
C ASN A 43 -8.45 4.17 1.00
N GLN A 44 -8.57 3.38 -0.08
CA GLN A 44 -9.73 2.51 -0.30
C GLN A 44 -9.72 1.27 0.62
N LEU A 45 -8.54 0.77 0.94
CA LEU A 45 -8.35 -0.54 1.59
C LEU A 45 -8.01 -0.42 3.08
N GLN A 46 -7.58 0.75 3.55
CA GLN A 46 -7.26 0.98 4.95
C GLN A 46 -8.49 0.71 5.84
N GLY A 47 -8.27 -0.05 6.91
CA GLY A 47 -9.31 -0.37 7.90
C GLY A 47 -10.19 -1.57 7.54
N ARG A 48 -10.04 -2.15 6.35
CA ARG A 48 -10.79 -3.35 5.92
C ARG A 48 -9.86 -4.45 5.39
N ASP A 49 -10.41 -5.64 5.31
CA ASP A 49 -9.78 -6.78 4.67
C ASP A 49 -9.93 -6.69 3.16
N PHE A 50 -8.91 -7.18 2.45
CA PHE A 50 -8.86 -7.26 1.00
C PHE A 50 -8.01 -8.44 0.54
N ASP A 51 -8.08 -8.69 -0.77
CA ASP A 51 -7.28 -9.67 -1.49
C ASP A 51 -6.76 -9.07 -2.82
N ALA A 52 -6.04 -9.88 -3.60
CA ALA A 52 -5.48 -9.46 -4.86
C ALA A 52 -6.53 -9.17 -5.95
N ASP A 53 -7.68 -9.84 -5.90
CA ASP A 53 -8.75 -9.64 -6.88
C ASP A 53 -9.45 -8.31 -6.61
N GLU A 54 -9.64 -7.92 -5.35
CA GLU A 54 -10.17 -6.59 -4.99
C GLU A 54 -9.24 -5.45 -5.39
N VAL A 55 -7.92 -5.59 -5.19
CA VAL A 55 -6.95 -4.58 -5.67
C VAL A 55 -7.00 -4.49 -7.20
N CYS A 56 -7.10 -5.62 -7.89
CA CYS A 56 -7.22 -5.66 -9.35
C CYS A 56 -8.50 -4.97 -9.84
N ASN A 57 -9.64 -5.26 -9.21
CA ASN A 57 -10.93 -4.64 -9.52
C ASN A 57 -10.89 -3.12 -9.32
N LEU A 58 -10.25 -2.66 -8.25
CA LEU A 58 -10.04 -1.23 -7.99
C LEU A 58 -9.21 -0.57 -9.09
N LEU A 59 -8.12 -1.21 -9.52
CA LEU A 59 -7.28 -0.71 -10.61
C LEU A 59 -8.04 -0.64 -11.93
N LEU A 60 -8.83 -1.67 -12.27
CA LEU A 60 -9.66 -1.69 -13.48
C LEU A 60 -10.80 -0.68 -13.43
N SER A 61 -11.36 -0.41 -12.25
CA SER A 61 -12.40 0.59 -12.09
C SER A 61 -11.88 2.02 -12.23
N ARG A 62 -10.61 2.26 -11.91
CA ARG A 62 -10.01 3.60 -11.94
C ARG A 62 -9.25 3.88 -13.22
N TYR A 63 -8.62 2.87 -13.81
CA TYR A 63 -7.77 3.00 -14.97
C TYR A 63 -8.25 2.09 -16.09
N GLU A 64 -8.26 2.61 -17.32
CA GLU A 64 -8.55 1.82 -18.52
C GLU A 64 -7.30 1.03 -18.93
N VAL A 65 -7.03 -0.05 -18.19
CA VAL A 65 -5.90 -0.96 -18.41
C VAL A 65 -6.40 -2.37 -18.69
N ALA A 66 -5.56 -3.19 -19.34
CA ALA A 66 -5.90 -4.59 -19.55
C ALA A 66 -5.98 -5.35 -18.22
N PRO A 67 -6.92 -6.32 -18.06
CA PRO A 67 -7.05 -7.13 -16.84
C PRO A 67 -5.75 -7.81 -16.39
N GLU A 68 -4.93 -8.25 -17.34
CA GLU A 68 -3.62 -8.85 -17.07
C GLU A 68 -2.64 -7.87 -16.41
N VAL A 69 -2.66 -6.60 -16.84
CA VAL A 69 -1.81 -5.53 -16.30
C VAL A 69 -2.26 -5.18 -14.90
N ALA A 70 -3.57 -4.94 -14.70
CA ALA A 70 -4.13 -4.66 -13.38
C ALA A 70 -3.81 -5.78 -12.38
N ARG A 71 -3.92 -7.05 -12.81
CA ARG A 71 -3.61 -8.19 -11.95
C ARG A 71 -2.13 -8.27 -11.59
N ARG A 72 -1.24 -7.99 -12.55
CA ARG A 72 0.20 -7.95 -12.30
C ARG A 72 0.55 -6.83 -11.31
N ASP A 73 0.00 -5.64 -11.52
CA ASP A 73 0.30 -4.47 -10.71
C ASP A 73 -0.31 -4.61 -9.30
N ALA A 74 -1.51 -5.20 -9.17
CA ALA A 74 -2.12 -5.55 -7.89
C ALA A 74 -1.23 -6.51 -7.08
N LYS A 75 -0.70 -7.56 -7.71
CA LYS A 75 0.23 -8.49 -7.06
C LYS A 75 1.51 -7.79 -6.64
N ALA A 76 2.14 -7.02 -7.54
CA ALA A 76 3.36 -6.30 -7.25
C ALA A 76 3.19 -5.31 -6.08
N TRP A 77 2.03 -4.64 -6.01
CA TRP A 77 1.70 -3.75 -4.90
C TRP A 77 1.56 -4.52 -3.57
N ILE A 78 0.81 -5.63 -3.57
CA ILE A 78 0.66 -6.49 -2.38
C ILE A 78 2.01 -7.04 -1.92
N GLU A 79 2.83 -7.58 -2.82
CA GLU A 79 4.16 -8.11 -2.51
C GLU A 79 5.07 -7.03 -1.89
N ARG A 80 4.94 -5.79 -2.36
CA ARG A 80 5.67 -4.65 -1.79
C ARG A 80 5.21 -4.35 -0.36
N LEU A 81 3.90 -4.37 -0.10
CA LEU A 81 3.35 -4.18 1.23
C LEU A 81 3.81 -5.30 2.19
N GLU A 82 3.81 -6.55 1.74
CA GLU A 82 4.27 -7.69 2.52
C GLU A 82 5.77 -7.60 2.83
N THR A 83 6.60 -7.28 1.83
CA THR A 83 8.06 -7.09 2.00
C THR A 83 8.37 -5.97 3.00
N CYS A 84 7.54 -4.93 3.01
CA CYS A 84 7.65 -3.82 3.94
C CYS A 84 6.96 -4.09 5.29
N ASN A 85 6.35 -5.27 5.48
CA ASN A 85 5.62 -5.67 6.69
C ASN A 85 4.45 -4.72 7.05
N LEU A 86 3.84 -4.10 6.03
CA LEU A 86 2.75 -3.12 6.16
C LEU A 86 1.35 -3.76 6.31
N VAL A 87 1.24 -5.04 5.94
CA VAL A 87 -0.01 -5.80 5.99
C VAL A 87 0.11 -7.00 6.92
N GLU A 88 -1.02 -7.42 7.47
CA GLU A 88 -1.21 -8.65 8.25
C GLU A 88 -2.16 -9.60 7.50
N LYS A 89 -2.03 -10.91 7.76
CA LYS A 89 -2.84 -11.94 7.10
C LYS A 89 -4.20 -12.09 7.74
#